data_AF-A0A319D715-F1
#
_entry.id   AF-A0A319D715-F1
#
_cell.length_a   1.000
_cell.length_b   1.000
_cell.length_c   1.000
_cell.angle_alpha   90.00
_cell.angle_beta   90.00
_cell.angle_gamma   90.00
#
_symmetry.space_group_name_H-M   'P 1'
#
loop_
_entity.id
_entity.type
_entity.pdbx_description
1 polymer ?
#
loop_
_entity_poly.entity_id
_entity_poly.type
_entity_poly.pdbx_seq_one_letter_code
_entity_poly.pdbx_strand_id
1 'polypeptide(L)'
;MTLTTRRPPETKYTGTLNEGWLIDETFRPKKYNIRLEQGRFLTQFDTMHNVRNGSQYALRLVFDPSPFPPDEEWNQKSFGPHAMKFWEWTEFNARRFPDIKLGLWDRFMVWYEG
;
A
#
# COMPACT_ATOMS: atom_id res chain seq x y z
N MET A 1 6.81 -8.84 8.76
CA MET A 1 5.69 -9.80 8.82
C MET A 1 4.80 -9.48 7.64
N THR A 2 4.70 -10.35 6.64
CA THR A 2 3.94 -10.07 5.41
C THR A 2 2.49 -10.51 5.63
N LEU A 3 1.53 -9.64 5.35
CA LEU A 3 0.09 -9.84 5.62
C LEU A 3 -0.57 -10.92 4.74
N THR A 4 0.21 -11.67 3.96
CA THR A 4 -0.29 -12.58 2.92
C THR A 4 0.03 -14.06 3.20
N THR A 5 0.78 -14.37 4.26
CA THR A 5 1.10 -15.75 4.62
C THR A 5 0.33 -16.23 5.84
N ARG A 6 -0.02 -17.52 5.82
CA ARG A 6 -0.56 -18.24 6.98
C ARG A 6 0.37 -18.16 8.19
N ARG A 7 -0.19 -18.33 9.38
CA ARG A 7 0.57 -18.41 10.63
C ARG A 7 1.56 -19.58 10.53
N PRO A 8 2.88 -19.35 10.68
CA PRO A 8 3.82 -20.46 10.82
C PRO A 8 3.50 -21.24 12.10
N PRO A 9 3.46 -22.58 12.06
CA PRO A 9 3.09 -23.41 13.21
C PRO A 9 3.98 -23.18 14.45
N GLU A 10 5.23 -22.74 14.23
CA GLU A 10 6.24 -22.49 15.26
C GLU A 10 6.03 -21.17 16.04
N THR A 11 5.10 -20.30 15.63
CA THR A 11 5.03 -18.94 16.18
C THR A 11 4.40 -18.89 17.56
N LYS A 12 5.06 -18.19 18.49
CA LYS A 12 4.52 -17.87 19.83
C LYS A 12 3.63 -16.62 19.83
N TYR A 13 3.38 -16.02 18.67
CA TYR A 13 2.57 -14.81 18.57
C TYR A 13 1.09 -15.11 18.82
N THR A 14 0.52 -14.49 19.85
CA THR A 14 -0.86 -14.71 20.31
C THR A 14 -1.89 -13.78 19.67
N GLY A 15 -1.45 -12.72 18.97
CA GLY A 15 -2.37 -11.79 18.31
C GLY A 15 -3.04 -12.39 17.06
N THR A 16 -4.13 -11.77 16.61
CA THR A 16 -4.81 -12.18 15.38
C THR A 16 -3.89 -11.97 14.17
N LEU A 17 -3.57 -13.07 13.49
CA LEU A 17 -2.87 -13.03 12.20
C LEU A 17 -3.88 -13.12 11.06
N ASN A 18 -3.40 -12.89 9.84
CA ASN A 18 -4.11 -12.90 8.57
C ASN A 18 -5.30 -13.88 8.49
N GLU A 19 -5.14 -15.14 8.91
CA GLU A 19 -6.20 -16.18 8.92
C GLU A 19 -7.42 -15.86 9.80
N GLY A 20 -7.27 -14.96 10.78
CA GLY A 20 -8.36 -14.47 11.60
C GLY A 20 -9.20 -13.39 10.93
N TRP A 21 -8.72 -12.82 9.81
CA TRP A 21 -9.34 -11.74 9.04
C TRP A 21 -9.64 -12.13 7.59
N LEU A 22 -8.95 -13.11 7.03
CA LEU A 22 -9.05 -13.53 5.63
C LEU A 22 -9.64 -14.93 5.52
N ILE A 23 -10.30 -15.20 4.40
CA ILE A 23 -10.83 -16.53 4.09
C ILE A 23 -9.74 -17.45 3.51
N ASP A 24 -9.97 -18.76 3.50
CA ASP A 24 -8.99 -19.73 3.01
C ASP A 24 -8.60 -19.52 1.54
N GLU A 25 -9.53 -19.03 0.72
CA GLU A 25 -9.29 -18.78 -0.71
C GLU A 25 -8.26 -17.69 -0.97
N THR A 26 -8.08 -16.76 -0.03
CA THR A 26 -7.12 -15.66 -0.12
C THR A 26 -5.68 -16.12 -0.26
N PHE A 27 -5.37 -17.30 0.27
CA PHE A 27 -4.01 -17.84 0.27
C PHE A 27 -3.65 -18.57 -1.02
N ARG A 28 -4.55 -18.61 -2.02
CA ARG A 28 -4.24 -19.18 -3.33
C ARG A 28 -3.24 -18.29 -4.07
N PRO A 29 -2.31 -18.87 -4.86
CA PRO A 29 -1.40 -18.09 -5.68
C PRO A 29 -2.15 -17.14 -6.62
N LYS A 30 -1.67 -15.89 -6.73
CA LYS A 30 -2.22 -14.87 -7.61
C LYS A 30 -1.13 -14.37 -8.58
N LYS A 31 -1.56 -13.92 -9.76
CA LYS A 31 -0.68 -13.28 -10.76
C LYS A 31 -0.93 -11.79 -10.74
N TYR A 32 0.14 -11.01 -10.87
CA TYR A 32 0.09 -9.56 -10.88
C TYR A 32 0.92 -9.00 -12.03
N ASN A 33 0.43 -7.95 -12.66
CA ASN A 33 1.27 -7.09 -13.48
C ASN A 33 1.86 -6.03 -12.57
N ILE A 34 3.18 -5.90 -12.57
CA ILE A 34 3.89 -4.98 -11.68
C ILE A 34 4.78 -4.08 -12.53
N ARG A 35 4.72 -2.77 -12.28
CA ARG A 35 5.59 -1.77 -12.90
C ARG A 35 6.38 -1.04 -11.83
N LEU A 36 7.67 -0.82 -12.06
CA LEU A 36 8.51 0.04 -11.25
C LEU A 36 8.71 1.36 -12.00
N GLU A 37 8.32 2.45 -11.35
CA GLU A 37 8.44 3.81 -11.86
C GLU A 37 9.43 4.60 -11.00
N GLN A 38 10.19 5.49 -11.65
CA GLN A 38 11.12 6.41 -11.02
C GLN A 38 10.67 7.85 -11.29
N GLY A 39 10.64 8.69 -10.26
CA GLY A 39 10.07 10.03 -10.34
C GLY A 39 10.02 10.72 -8.98
N ARG A 40 9.10 11.66 -8.80
CA ARG A 40 8.79 12.27 -7.49
C ARG A 40 7.32 12.05 -7.18
N PHE A 41 7.06 11.10 -6.30
CA PHE A 41 5.71 10.67 -6.00
C PHE A 41 5.32 11.06 -4.57
N LEU A 42 4.10 11.55 -4.40
CA LEU A 42 3.40 11.45 -3.12
C LEU A 42 2.92 9.99 -2.92
N THR A 43 2.54 9.65 -1.70
CA THR A 43 1.92 8.34 -1.47
C THR A 43 0.50 8.31 -2.04
N GLN A 44 -0.02 7.12 -2.34
CA GLN A 44 -1.42 6.96 -2.74
C GLN A 44 -2.37 7.53 -1.68
N PHE A 45 -2.07 7.32 -0.40
CA PHE A 45 -2.82 7.90 0.71
C PHE A 45 -2.83 9.43 0.66
N ASP A 46 -1.65 10.06 0.50
CA ASP A 46 -1.55 11.52 0.42
C ASP A 46 -2.36 12.07 -0.76
N THR A 47 -2.29 11.39 -1.90
CA THR A 47 -3.03 11.77 -3.11
C THR A 47 -4.54 11.66 -2.90
N MET A 48 -5.02 10.53 -2.38
CA MET A 48 -6.45 10.29 -2.09
C MET A 48 -7.03 11.31 -1.09
N HIS A 49 -6.22 11.76 -0.13
CA HIS A 49 -6.63 12.70 0.90
C HIS A 49 -6.20 14.15 0.64
N ASN A 50 -5.71 14.47 -0.56
CA ASN A 50 -5.24 15.81 -0.95
C ASN A 50 -4.19 16.41 0.01
N VAL A 51 -3.31 15.59 0.58
CA VAL A 51 -2.25 16.02 1.49
C VAL A 51 -1.10 16.62 0.69
N ARG A 52 -1.09 17.95 0.58
CA ARG A 52 -0.15 18.69 -0.29
C ARG A 52 1.29 18.78 0.23
N ASN A 53 1.50 18.54 1.51
CA ASN A 53 2.80 18.58 2.17
C ASN A 53 3.29 17.17 2.57
N GLY A 54 2.76 16.14 1.91
CA GLY A 54 3.19 14.76 2.08
C GLY A 54 4.66 14.57 1.73
N SER A 55 5.26 13.51 2.29
CA SER A 55 6.63 13.13 1.95
C SER A 55 6.70 12.69 0.49
N GLN A 56 7.82 12.99 -0.16
CA GLN A 56 8.04 12.57 -1.55
C GLN A 56 8.97 11.37 -1.62
N TYR A 57 8.78 10.56 -2.65
CA TYR A 57 9.47 9.29 -2.84
C TYR A 57 10.02 9.19 -4.26
N ALA A 58 11.24 8.66 -4.39
CA ALA A 58 11.92 8.56 -5.68
C ALA A 58 11.44 7.37 -6.53
N LEU A 59 10.82 6.37 -5.90
CA LEU A 59 10.34 5.16 -6.55
C LEU A 59 8.88 4.89 -6.20
N ARG A 60 8.14 4.39 -7.18
CA ARG A 60 6.78 3.86 -7.03
C ARG A 60 6.67 2.50 -7.70
N LEU A 61 6.18 1.51 -6.96
CA LEU A 61 5.76 0.21 -7.46
C LEU A 61 4.25 0.25 -7.69
N VAL A 62 3.80 -0.02 -8.91
CA VAL A 62 2.38 -0.02 -9.30
C VAL A 62 1.94 -1.45 -9.58
N PHE A 63 0.84 -1.86 -8.97
CA PHE A 63 0.22 -3.17 -9.12
C PHE A 63 -1.07 -3.09 -9.93
N ASP A 64 -1.27 -4.05 -10.82
CA ASP A 64 -2.51 -4.25 -11.56
C ASP A 64 -2.83 -5.77 -11.60
N PRO A 65 -3.81 -6.26 -10.79
CA PRO A 65 -4.66 -5.54 -9.82
C PRO A 65 -3.96 -5.30 -8.46
N SER A 66 -4.67 -4.76 -7.46
CA SER A 66 -4.18 -4.57 -6.08
C SER A 66 -3.48 -5.81 -5.51
N PRO A 67 -2.37 -5.67 -4.76
CA PRO A 67 -1.71 -6.78 -4.11
C PRO A 67 -2.43 -7.25 -2.83
N PHE A 68 -3.47 -6.54 -2.40
CA PHE A 68 -4.29 -6.92 -1.26
C PHE A 68 -5.47 -7.79 -1.70
N PRO A 69 -5.98 -8.65 -0.80
CA PRO A 69 -7.21 -9.40 -1.06
C PRO A 69 -8.37 -8.46 -1.44
N PRO A 70 -9.23 -8.83 -2.41
CA PRO A 70 -10.47 -8.09 -2.70
C PRO A 70 -11.41 -8.09 -1.49
N ASP A 71 -12.40 -7.19 -1.47
CA ASP A 71 -13.32 -6.99 -0.33
C ASP A 71 -13.95 -8.29 0.16
N GLU A 72 -14.41 -9.14 -0.77
CA GLU A 72 -15.11 -10.39 -0.47
C GLU A 72 -14.21 -11.44 0.23
N GLU A 73 -12.90 -11.25 0.17
CA GLU A 73 -11.92 -12.12 0.81
C GLU A 73 -11.62 -11.73 2.26
N TRP A 74 -12.11 -10.57 2.71
CA TRP A 74 -12.04 -10.13 4.11
C TRP A 74 -13.29 -10.55 4.88
N ASN A 75 -13.12 -10.95 6.13
CA ASN A 75 -14.23 -11.31 7.00
C ASN A 75 -14.72 -10.13 7.85
N GLN A 76 -15.86 -10.31 8.53
CA GLN A 76 -16.54 -9.29 9.34
C GLN A 76 -15.72 -8.73 10.52
N LYS A 77 -14.60 -9.35 10.88
CA LYS A 77 -13.70 -8.86 11.95
C LYS A 77 -12.64 -7.90 11.43
N SER A 78 -12.56 -7.70 10.11
CA SER A 78 -11.50 -6.94 9.42
C SER A 78 -11.81 -5.45 9.35
N PHE A 79 -12.20 -4.82 10.46
CA PHE A 79 -12.67 -3.43 10.50
C PHE A 79 -11.67 -2.42 9.94
N GLY A 80 -10.38 -2.57 10.29
CA GLY A 80 -9.31 -1.69 9.80
C GLY A 80 -9.13 -1.74 8.28
N PRO A 81 -8.89 -2.93 7.69
CA PRO A 81 -8.82 -3.11 6.24
C PRO A 81 -10.03 -2.56 5.47
N HIS A 82 -11.25 -2.74 5.99
CA HIS A 82 -12.46 -2.18 5.37
C HIS A 82 -12.51 -0.65 5.46
N ALA A 83 -12.17 -0.07 6.63
CA ALA A 83 -12.15 1.38 6.81
C ALA A 83 -11.14 2.06 5.88
N MET A 84 -10.01 1.40 5.62
CA MET A 84 -8.95 1.89 4.73
C MET A 84 -9.11 1.44 3.28
N LYS A 85 -10.07 0.56 3.00
CA LYS A 85 -10.32 -0.08 1.71
C LYS A 85 -9.04 -0.60 1.04
N PHE A 86 -8.32 -1.48 1.72
CA PHE A 86 -7.00 -1.94 1.25
C PHE A 86 -7.01 -2.53 -0.17
N TRP A 87 -8.11 -3.13 -0.62
CA TRP A 87 -8.23 -3.65 -1.98
C TRP A 87 -8.21 -2.56 -3.07
N GLU A 88 -8.38 -1.29 -2.72
CA GLU A 88 -8.22 -0.16 -3.65
C GLU A 88 -6.76 0.33 -3.72
N TRP A 89 -5.86 -0.18 -2.87
CA TRP A 89 -4.46 0.25 -2.82
C TRP A 89 -3.65 -0.50 -3.87
N THR A 90 -3.00 0.23 -4.77
CA THR A 90 -2.26 -0.32 -5.92
C THR A 90 -0.84 0.21 -6.00
N GLU A 91 -0.43 1.10 -5.10
CA GLU A 91 0.87 1.75 -5.16
C GLU A 91 1.66 1.60 -3.86
N PHE A 92 2.92 1.21 -3.96
CA PHE A 92 3.89 1.29 -2.86
C PHE A 92 5.03 2.24 -3.24
N ASN A 93 5.41 3.11 -2.32
CA ASN A 93 6.47 4.08 -2.55
C ASN A 93 7.72 3.73 -1.73
N ALA A 94 8.90 4.02 -2.29
CA ALA A 94 10.18 3.77 -1.64
C ALA A 94 11.19 4.89 -1.93
N ARG A 95 12.28 4.91 -1.15
CA ARG A 95 13.34 5.93 -1.20
C ARG A 95 12.78 7.35 -0.99
N ARG A 96 12.33 7.60 0.24
CA ARG A 96 11.86 8.92 0.68
C ARG A 96 12.96 9.96 0.46
N PHE A 97 12.61 11.09 -0.16
CA PHE A 97 13.48 12.25 -0.22
C PHE A 97 13.67 12.83 1.19
N PRO A 98 14.87 13.32 1.54
CA PRO A 98 15.05 14.03 2.79
C PRO A 98 14.09 15.23 2.86
N ASP A 99 13.63 15.58 4.06
CA ASP A 99 12.79 16.76 4.31
C ASP A 99 13.63 18.04 4.14
N ILE A 100 14.14 18.27 2.94
CA ILE A 100 14.76 19.52 2.54
C ILE A 100 13.61 20.46 2.19
N LYS A 101 13.69 21.73 2.59
CA LYS A 101 12.79 22.77 2.06
C LYS A 101 12.92 22.76 0.54
N LEU A 102 11.95 22.14 -0.13
CA LEU A 102 11.86 22.09 -1.58
C LEU A 102 11.99 23.52 -2.13
N GLY A 103 12.83 23.69 -3.15
CA GLY A 103 12.92 24.95 -3.87
C GLY A 103 11.59 25.28 -4.56
N LEU A 104 11.41 26.53 -4.97
CA LEU A 104 10.20 26.96 -5.69
C LEU A 104 9.92 26.10 -6.94
N TRP A 105 10.97 25.69 -7.65
CA TRP A 105 10.86 24.84 -8.84
C TRP A 105 10.40 23.41 -8.52
N ASP A 106 10.89 22.80 -7.45
CA ASP A 106 10.46 21.45 -7.06
C ASP A 106 8.99 21.45 -6.63
N ARG A 107 8.54 22.50 -5.94
CA ARG A 107 7.11 22.67 -5.59
C ARG A 107 6.22 22.80 -6.83
N PHE A 108 6.69 23.51 -7.85
CA PHE A 108 5.94 23.72 -9.08
C PHE A 108 5.77 22.42 -9.89
N MET A 109 6.82 21.61 -10.01
CA MET A 109 6.73 20.32 -10.74
C MET A 109 5.77 19.34 -10.07
N VAL A 110 5.72 19.32 -8.74
CA VAL A 110 4.79 18.48 -7.97
C VAL A 110 3.33 18.85 -8.23
N TRP A 111 3.03 20.12 -8.54
CA TRP A 111 1.69 20.58 -8.88
C TRP A 111 1.25 20.21 -10.30
N TYR A 112 2.19 19.89 -11.19
CA TYR A 112 1.90 19.59 -12.59
C TYR A 112 1.77 18.09 -12.85
N GLU A 113 2.44 17.25 -12.05
CA GLU A 113 2.51 15.80 -12.23
C GLU A 113 1.61 14.99 -11.27
N GLY A 114 0.94 15.64 -10.31
CA GLY A 114 -0.03 15.03 -9.39
C GLY A 114 -1.46 15.37 -9.75
#